data_AF-A0A7J2KFL6-F1
#
_entry.id   AF-A0A7J2KFL6-F1
#
_cell.length_a   1.000
_cell.length_b   1.000
_cell.length_c   1.000
_cell.angle_alpha   90.00
_cell.angle_beta   90.00
_cell.angle_gamma   90.00
#
_symmetry.space_group_name_H-M   'P 1'
#
loop_
_entity.id
_entity.type
_entity.pdbx_description
1 polymer ?
#
loop_
_entity_poly.entity_id
_entity_poly.type
_entity_poly.pdbx_seq_one_letter_code
_entity_poly.pdbx_strand_id
1 'polypeptide(L)' 'MRAYISVDLEGMPFIVSVEHLSVGKALYEEARKIATELVLTVAKTLKNEGFDEIVVADSHGPMVNVKIENLPE' A
#
# COMPACT_ATOMS: atom_id res chain seq x y z
N MET A 1 -20.05 6.33 3.62
CA MET A 1 -19.32 5.72 4.77
C MET A 1 -17.85 6.12 4.74
N ARG A 2 -17.11 6.04 5.86
CA ARG A 2 -15.66 6.33 5.92
C ARG A 2 -14.87 5.05 6.14
N ALA A 3 -13.77 4.87 5.41
CA ALA A 3 -12.83 3.77 5.59
C ALA A 3 -11.43 4.29 5.90
N TYR A 4 -10.71 3.53 6.72
CA TYR A 4 -9.29 3.75 7.02
C TYR A 4 -8.53 2.49 6.65
N ILE A 5 -7.52 2.62 5.79
CA ILE A 5 -6.65 1.54 5.34
C ILE A 5 -5.27 1.76 5.98
N SER A 6 -4.88 0.90 6.91
CA SER A 6 -3.51 0.83 7.44
C SER A 6 -2.73 -0.19 6.61
N VAL A 7 -1.62 0.22 6.00
CA VAL A 7 -0.88 -0.59 5.04
C VAL A 7 0.46 -0.99 5.63
N ASP A 8 0.71 -2.28 5.76
CA ASP A 8 1.98 -2.85 6.19
C ASP A 8 2.65 -3.65 5.06
N LEU A 9 3.95 -3.97 5.13
CA LEU A 9 4.62 -4.75 4.07
C LEU A 9 4.72 -6.24 4.38
N GLU A 10 4.98 -6.62 5.62
CA GLU A 10 5.31 -7.99 6.03
C GLU A 10 4.20 -8.99 5.67
N GLY A 11 2.94 -8.55 5.72
CA GLY A 11 1.77 -9.38 5.42
C GLY A 11 1.34 -9.41 3.97
N MET A 12 2.03 -8.68 3.07
CA MET A 12 1.61 -8.56 1.68
C MET A 12 1.96 -9.81 0.86
N PRO A 13 1.13 -10.18 -0.13
CA PRO A 13 1.46 -11.23 -1.10
C PRO A 13 2.84 -11.01 -1.72
N PHE A 14 3.59 -12.10 -1.90
CA PHE A 14 4.92 -12.09 -2.53
C PHE A 14 6.03 -11.34 -1.76
N ILE A 15 5.74 -10.75 -0.60
CA ILE A 15 6.76 -10.26 0.33
C ILE A 15 7.32 -11.42 1.13
N VAL A 16 8.34 -12.07 0.56
CA VAL A 16 8.90 -13.33 1.08
C VAL A 16 10.33 -13.20 1.64
N SER A 17 10.87 -11.98 1.66
CA SER A 17 12.26 -11.72 2.04
C SER A 17 12.38 -10.39 2.77
N VAL A 18 13.28 -10.33 3.75
CA VAL A 18 13.62 -9.09 4.48
C VAL A 18 14.15 -7.99 3.55
N GLU A 19 14.66 -8.34 2.37
CA GLU A 19 15.10 -7.39 1.36
C GLU A 19 13.95 -6.59 0.72
N HIS A 20 12.69 -6.97 0.97
CA HIS A 20 11.53 -6.19 0.58
C HIS A 20 11.17 -5.09 1.61
N LEU A 21 11.65 -5.21 2.84
CA LEU A 21 11.08 -4.49 4.00
C LEU A 21 11.77 -3.16 4.30
N SER A 22 12.77 -2.72 3.52
CA SER A 22 13.52 -1.52 3.89
C SER A 22 14.07 -0.77 2.68
N VAL A 23 14.08 0.56 2.80
CA VAL A 23 14.62 1.47 1.78
C VAL A 23 16.07 1.10 1.43
N GLY A 24 16.38 1.09 0.13
CA GLY A 24 17.70 0.80 -0.39
C GLY A 24 18.05 -0.68 -0.53
N LYS A 25 17.14 -1.58 -0.09
CA LYS A 25 17.30 -3.02 -0.32
C LYS A 25 16.92 -3.41 -1.75
N ALA A 26 17.49 -4.52 -2.23
CA ALA A 26 17.40 -4.90 -3.64
C ALA A 26 15.96 -5.14 -4.12
N LEU A 27 15.08 -5.61 -3.23
CA LEU A 27 13.69 -5.95 -3.56
C LEU A 27 12.68 -4.90 -3.07
N TYR A 28 13.14 -3.79 -2.50
CA TYR A 28 12.25 -2.78 -1.93
C TYR A 28 11.30 -2.18 -2.97
N GLU A 29 11.78 -1.90 -4.18
CA GLU A 29 10.92 -1.36 -5.25
C GLU A 29 9.86 -2.36 -5.75
N GLU A 30 10.12 -3.66 -5.65
CA GLU A 30 9.11 -4.68 -5.92
C GLU A 30 8.01 -4.62 -4.85
N ALA A 31 8.41 -4.52 -3.58
CA ALA A 31 7.47 -4.40 -2.46
C ALA A 31 6.56 -3.17 -2.57
N ARG A 32 7.14 -2.02 -2.95
CA ARG A 32 6.38 -0.77 -3.17
C ARG A 32 5.34 -0.91 -4.27
N LYS A 33 5.66 -1.61 -5.36
CA LYS A 33 4.71 -1.86 -6.46
C LYS A 33 3.55 -2.70 -5.97
N ILE A 34 3.83 -3.81 -5.27
CA ILE A 34 2.81 -4.71 -4.71
C ILE A 34 1.89 -3.96 -3.74
N ALA A 35 2.46 -3.23 -2.77
CA ALA A 35 1.69 -2.48 -1.78
C ALA A 35 0.78 -1.44 -2.44
N THR A 36 1.31 -0.70 -3.42
CA THR A 36 0.52 0.32 -4.13
C THR A 36 -0.63 -0.28 -4.93
N GLU A 37 -0.39 -1.38 -5.65
CA GLU A 37 -1.43 -2.05 -6.43
C GLU A 37 -2.57 -2.58 -5.54
N LEU A 38 -2.22 -3.17 -4.40
CA LEU A 38 -3.21 -3.67 -3.43
C LEU A 38 -3.99 -2.52 -2.79
N VAL A 39 -3.31 -1.45 -2.36
CA VAL A 39 -3.98 -0.26 -1.81
C VAL A 39 -4.98 0.32 -2.80
N LEU A 40 -4.58 0.48 -4.07
CA LEU A 40 -5.47 0.99 -5.11
C LEU A 40 -6.65 0.05 -5.37
N THR A 41 -6.41 -1.25 -5.35
CA THR A 41 -7.47 -2.27 -5.55
C THR A 41 -8.49 -2.21 -4.41
N VAL A 42 -8.03 -2.15 -3.16
CA VAL A 42 -8.89 -2.05 -1.98
C VAL A 42 -9.66 -0.72 -2.00
N ALA A 43 -8.98 0.40 -2.24
CA ALA A 43 -9.62 1.72 -2.28
C ALA A 43 -10.69 1.81 -3.39
N LYS A 44 -10.39 1.31 -4.60
CA LYS A 44 -11.38 1.25 -5.69
C LYS A 44 -12.58 0.39 -5.33
N THR A 45 -12.34 -0.75 -4.70
CA THR A 45 -13.41 -1.66 -4.26
C THR A 45 -14.30 -0.99 -3.23
N LEU A 46 -13.72 -0.39 -2.18
CA LEU A 46 -14.47 0.35 -1.17
C LEU A 46 -15.29 1.49 -1.77
N LYS A 47 -14.73 2.23 -2.72
CA LYS A 47 -15.46 3.29 -3.43
C LYS A 47 -16.67 2.73 -4.19
N ASN A 48 -16.50 1.60 -4.89
CA ASN A 48 -17.59 0.93 -5.60
C ASN A 48 -18.69 0.41 -4.67
N GLU A 49 -18.33 0.06 -3.43
CA GLU A 49 -19.25 -0.35 -2.36
C GLU A 49 -19.90 0.84 -1.61
N GLY A 50 -19.71 2.08 -2.08
CA GLY A 50 -20.39 3.27 -1.53
C GLY A 50 -19.68 3.93 -0.34
N PHE A 51 -18.38 3.71 -0.17
CA PHE A 51 -17.57 4.54 0.75
C PHE A 51 -17.27 5.90 0.11
N ASP A 52 -17.52 6.96 0.87
CA ASP A 52 -17.40 8.36 0.41
C ASP A 52 -16.02 8.94 0.72
N GLU A 53 -15.36 8.43 1.75
CA GLU A 53 -14.04 8.87 2.18
C GLU A 53 -13.18 7.65 2.52
N ILE A 54 -11.98 7.61 1.94
CA ILE A 54 -11.01 6.54 2.15
C ILE A 54 -9.69 7.21 2.51
N VAL A 55 -9.23 6.97 3.73
CA VAL A 55 -7.93 7.43 4.21
C VAL A 55 -6.96 6.26 4.16
N VAL A 56 -5.81 6.46 3.52
CA VAL A 56 -4.74 5.45 3.48
C VAL A 56 -3.59 5.94 4.33
N ALA A 57 -3.15 5.10 5.27
CA ALA A 57 -1.96 5.31 6.07
C ALA A 57 -0.92 4.25 5.72
N ASP A 58 0.18 4.69 5.14
CA ASP A 58 1.38 3.87 5.04
C ASP A 58 1.92 3.65 6.46
N SER A 59 1.95 2.40 6.89
CA SER A 59 2.19 2.02 8.29
C SER A 59 3.45 1.19 8.48
N HIS A 60 4.17 0.89 7.40
CA HIS A 60 5.40 0.10 7.45
C HIS A 60 6.65 0.99 7.51
N GLY A 61 7.53 0.72 8.49
CA GLY A 61 8.83 1.35 8.60
C GLY A 61 8.78 2.89 8.47
N PRO A 62 9.50 3.51 7.51
CA PRO A 62 9.52 4.96 7.33
C PRO A 62 8.26 5.55 6.66
N MET A 63 7.25 4.72 6.33
CA MET A 63 5.96 5.16 5.79
C MET A 63 6.07 5.86 4.41
N VAL A 64 6.97 5.36 3.56
CA VAL A 64 7.23 5.89 2.20
C VAL A 64 7.16 4.79 1.12
N ASN A 65 6.35 3.77 1.37
CA ASN A 65 6.23 2.57 0.57
C ASN A 65 5.22 2.75 -0.56
N VAL A 66 4.05 3.34 -0.30
CA VAL A 66 3.02 3.63 -1.31
C VAL A 66 3.54 4.65 -2.32
N LYS A 67 3.41 4.35 -3.61
CA LYS A 67 3.87 5.21 -4.71
C LYS A 67 2.82 6.27 -5.00
N ILE A 68 3.02 7.47 -4.48
CA ILE A 68 2.09 8.60 -4.59
C ILE A 68 1.77 8.95 -6.05
N GLU A 69 2.71 8.74 -6.96
CA GLU A 69 2.57 9.02 -8.39
C GLU A 69 1.53 8.13 -9.08
N ASN A 70 1.12 7.04 -8.44
CA ASN A 70 0.10 6.11 -8.95
C ASN A 70 -1.26 6.30 -8.27
N LEU A 71 -1.36 7.19 -7.27
CA LEU A 71 -2.62 7.46 -6.59
C LEU A 71 -3.52 8.34 -7.48
N PRO A 72 -4.85 8.15 -7.41
CA PRO A 72 -5.79 9.03 -8.10
C PRO A 72 -5.70 10.46 -7.52
N GLU A 73 -5.97 11.45 -8.36
CA GLU A 73 -6.18 12.84 -7.94
C GLU A 73 -7.41 13.01 -7.04
#